data_AF-A0A1A7P092-F1
#
_entry.id   AF-A0A1A7P092-F1
#
_cell.length_a   1.000
_cell.length_b   1.000
_cell.length_c   1.000
_cell.angle_alpha   90.00
_cell.angle_beta   90.00
_cell.angle_gamma   90.00
#
_symmetry.space_group_name_H-M   'P 1'
#
loop_
_entity.id
_entity.type
_entity.pdbx_description
1 polymer ?
#
loop_
_entity_poly.entity_id
_entity_poly.type
_entity_poly.pdbx_seq_one_letter_code
_entity_poly.pdbx_strand_id
1 'polypeptide(L)'
;MTEQQRFTHFPTVREMYPWGQEQRFLKQIRHILRYFLRRTLTYRQGNQLIQFLNQHPLWLPMFQRQKHRFHSVMFHYCDKRFSAQQRVQQIEYSLLQMERLLGEERCRQLIANNSIKLADLENGLGLYLNLNQIDFYEGYFSINIQDGTEQRYYDASFAFIENNQILIASIQGPRGENAAEIVKSLTKQLHGMRPMFLLVECFKWLAQHWQMQLVGIPHHYQTKIRLHGSKKIYMNYDEFWQENGAQRGDKYWQLPLQVEQRPLEEIQSKKRSMYRKRYQLFEQIEQGIRTNC
;
A
#
# COMPACT_ATOMS: atom_id res chain seq x y z
N MET A 1 8.77 29.68 -3.41
CA MET A 1 7.65 28.72 -3.52
C MET A 1 7.13 28.81 -4.95
N THR A 2 7.39 27.82 -5.79
CA THR A 2 6.75 27.73 -7.11
C THR A 2 5.25 27.60 -6.87
N GLU A 3 4.47 28.51 -7.47
CA GLU A 3 3.02 28.49 -7.39
C GLU A 3 2.52 27.12 -7.89
N GLN A 4 2.02 26.27 -6.99
CA GLN A 4 1.57 24.93 -7.37
C GLN A 4 0.33 25.09 -8.25
N GLN A 5 0.49 24.81 -9.55
CA GLN A 5 -0.56 25.04 -10.53
C GLN A 5 -1.79 24.17 -10.22
N ARG A 6 -2.90 24.80 -9.85
CA ARG A 6 -4.16 24.10 -9.56
C ARG A 6 -4.65 23.30 -10.76
N PHE A 7 -5.37 22.20 -10.50
CA PHE A 7 -6.08 21.48 -11.56
C PHE A 7 -7.26 22.32 -12.04
N THR A 8 -7.28 22.64 -13.33
CA THR A 8 -8.39 23.37 -13.97
C THR A 8 -9.46 22.44 -14.54
N HIS A 9 -9.12 21.16 -14.73
CA HIS A 9 -10.00 20.14 -15.29
C HIS A 9 -9.54 18.74 -14.86
N PHE A 10 -10.44 17.76 -15.03
CA PHE A 10 -10.11 16.36 -14.82
C PHE A 10 -9.21 15.86 -15.94
N PRO A 11 -8.11 15.14 -15.65
CA PRO A 11 -7.16 14.77 -16.69
C PRO A 11 -7.82 14.04 -17.84
N THR A 12 -7.48 14.44 -19.06
CA THR A 12 -7.97 13.80 -20.27
C THR A 12 -7.38 12.40 -20.45
N VAL A 13 -7.95 11.60 -21.36
CA VAL A 13 -7.39 10.29 -21.74
C VAL A 13 -5.91 10.40 -22.07
N ARG A 14 -5.53 11.45 -22.83
CA ARG A 14 -4.16 11.64 -23.32
C ARG A 14 -3.18 11.95 -22.18
N GLU A 15 -3.64 12.66 -21.17
CA GLU A 15 -2.82 13.00 -20.00
C GLU A 15 -2.66 11.84 -19.04
N MET A 16 -3.63 10.91 -18.99
CA MET A 16 -3.51 9.68 -18.18
C MET A 16 -2.83 8.53 -18.94
N TYR A 17 -2.95 8.51 -20.27
CA TYR A 17 -2.34 7.55 -21.17
C TYR A 17 -1.57 8.29 -22.28
N PRO A 18 -0.30 8.67 -22.03
CA PRO A 18 0.55 9.26 -23.06
C PRO A 18 0.68 8.28 -24.25
N TRP A 19 0.55 8.80 -25.46
CA TRP A 19 0.66 8.01 -26.69
C TRP A 19 2.03 7.31 -26.77
N GLY A 20 2.06 6.06 -27.25
CA GLY A 20 3.30 5.28 -27.45
C GLY A 20 3.51 4.10 -26.50
N GLN A 21 2.72 3.96 -25.42
CA GLN A 21 2.87 2.83 -24.49
C GLN A 21 2.18 1.52 -24.93
N GLU A 22 1.21 1.57 -25.85
CA GLU A 22 0.43 0.39 -26.26
C GLU A 22 0.32 0.34 -27.79
N GLN A 23 1.08 -0.53 -28.46
CA GLN A 23 1.12 -0.59 -29.93
C GLN A 23 -0.16 -1.15 -30.58
N ARG A 24 -1.10 -1.71 -29.78
CA ARG A 24 -2.31 -2.38 -30.27
C ARG A 24 -3.50 -1.42 -30.36
N PHE A 25 -3.83 -1.00 -31.57
CA PHE A 25 -4.92 -0.06 -31.89
C PHE A 25 -6.27 -0.40 -31.23
N LEU A 26 -6.74 -1.65 -31.34
CA LEU A 26 -8.03 -2.06 -30.74
C LEU A 26 -8.07 -1.92 -29.21
N LYS A 27 -6.93 -2.11 -28.54
CA LYS A 27 -6.83 -1.97 -27.09
C LYS A 27 -6.84 -0.49 -26.68
N GLN A 28 -6.20 0.38 -27.47
CA GLN A 28 -6.29 1.83 -27.29
C GLN A 28 -7.73 2.34 -27.43
N ILE A 29 -8.46 1.94 -28.48
CA ILE A 29 -9.88 2.31 -28.66
C ILE A 29 -10.70 1.88 -27.45
N ARG A 30 -10.53 0.64 -26.99
CA ARG A 30 -11.23 0.15 -25.80
C ARG A 30 -10.94 0.97 -24.56
N HIS A 31 -9.69 1.41 -24.35
CA HIS A 31 -9.32 2.27 -23.23
C HIS A 31 -9.99 3.64 -23.34
N ILE A 32 -9.98 4.26 -24.52
CA ILE A 32 -10.62 5.55 -24.79
C ILE A 32 -12.14 5.47 -24.51
N LEU A 33 -12.82 4.46 -25.07
CA LEU A 33 -14.27 4.28 -24.86
C LEU A 33 -14.61 4.03 -23.39
N ARG A 34 -13.84 3.17 -22.71
CA ARG A 34 -14.02 2.91 -21.28
C ARG A 34 -13.80 4.17 -20.44
N TYR A 35 -12.79 4.96 -20.79
CA TYR A 35 -12.54 6.23 -20.13
C TYR A 35 -13.76 7.15 -20.25
N PHE A 36 -14.27 7.40 -21.46
CA PHE A 36 -15.38 8.33 -21.64
C PHE A 36 -16.63 7.86 -20.91
N LEU A 37 -16.98 6.58 -21.04
CA LEU A 37 -18.11 6.00 -20.30
C LEU A 37 -17.94 6.19 -18.79
N ARG A 38 -16.79 5.81 -18.23
CA ARG A 38 -16.54 5.91 -16.79
C ARG A 38 -16.46 7.36 -16.32
N ARG A 39 -15.89 8.26 -17.14
CA ARG A 39 -15.79 9.68 -16.81
C ARG A 39 -17.17 10.32 -16.73
N THR A 40 -18.09 9.96 -17.63
CA THR A 40 -19.49 10.39 -17.55
C THR A 40 -20.16 9.87 -16.28
N LEU A 41 -20.01 8.58 -15.97
CA LEU A 41 -20.59 7.96 -14.78
C LEU A 41 -20.02 8.48 -13.45
N THR A 42 -18.78 8.98 -13.46
CA THR A 42 -18.07 9.49 -12.28
C THR A 42 -17.81 10.98 -12.38
N TYR A 43 -18.63 11.71 -13.16
CA TYR A 43 -18.38 13.11 -13.48
C TYR A 43 -18.25 13.97 -12.21
N ARG A 44 -19.26 13.84 -11.33
CA ARG A 44 -19.35 14.55 -10.05
C ARG A 44 -18.18 14.20 -9.13
N GLN A 45 -17.88 12.92 -8.95
CA GLN A 45 -16.82 12.46 -8.04
C GLN A 45 -15.42 12.84 -8.53
N GLY A 46 -15.18 12.81 -9.84
CA GLY A 46 -13.93 13.31 -10.41
C GLY A 46 -13.73 14.80 -10.16
N ASN A 47 -14.80 15.60 -10.28
CA ASN A 47 -14.73 17.03 -9.99
C ASN A 47 -14.60 17.32 -8.49
N GLN A 48 -15.24 16.52 -7.64
CA GLN A 48 -15.07 16.57 -6.19
C GLN A 48 -13.60 16.38 -5.81
N LEU A 49 -12.94 15.35 -6.37
CA LEU A 49 -11.52 15.11 -6.12
C LEU A 49 -10.62 16.28 -6.58
N ILE A 50 -10.92 16.91 -7.72
CA ILE A 50 -10.19 18.11 -8.17
C ILE A 50 -10.36 19.26 -7.19
N GLN A 51 -11.60 19.52 -6.78
CA GLN A 51 -11.91 20.58 -5.83
C GLN A 51 -11.16 20.35 -4.52
N PHE A 52 -11.20 19.12 -4.00
CA PHE A 52 -10.44 18.71 -2.83
C PHE A 52 -8.93 18.97 -3.00
N LEU A 53 -8.31 18.51 -4.09
CA LEU A 53 -6.88 18.70 -4.32
C LEU A 53 -6.50 20.19 -4.45
N ASN A 54 -7.38 21.02 -5.01
CA ASN A 54 -7.16 22.46 -5.10
C ASN A 54 -7.33 23.17 -3.74
N GLN A 55 -8.15 22.63 -2.84
CA GLN A 55 -8.33 23.12 -1.46
C GLN A 55 -7.23 22.62 -0.52
N HIS A 56 -6.68 21.43 -0.78
CA HIS A 56 -5.61 20.78 -0.01
C HIS A 56 -4.37 20.58 -0.91
N PRO A 57 -3.61 21.66 -1.20
CA PRO A 57 -2.60 21.67 -2.26
C PRO A 57 -1.39 20.78 -1.98
N LEU A 58 -1.19 20.32 -0.74
CA LEU A 58 -0.07 19.46 -0.36
C LEU A 58 0.11 18.28 -1.30
N TRP A 59 -1.00 17.62 -1.67
CA TRP A 59 -1.00 16.41 -2.50
C TRP A 59 -1.04 16.68 -4.02
N LEU A 60 -1.19 17.94 -4.46
CA LEU A 60 -1.21 18.29 -5.88
C LEU A 60 -0.01 17.73 -6.66
N PRO A 61 1.26 17.87 -6.18
CA PRO A 61 2.41 17.40 -6.94
C PRO A 61 2.39 15.89 -7.19
N MET A 62 1.85 15.10 -6.24
CA MET A 62 1.71 13.66 -6.40
C MET A 62 0.80 13.30 -7.58
N PHE A 63 -0.34 14.01 -7.72
CA PHE A 63 -1.29 13.78 -8.80
C PHE A 63 -0.83 14.40 -10.13
N GLN A 64 -0.12 15.53 -10.10
CA GLN A 64 0.42 16.17 -11.29
C GLN A 64 1.50 15.31 -11.96
N ARG A 65 2.43 14.75 -11.15
CA ARG A 65 3.48 13.85 -11.64
C ARG A 65 2.88 12.57 -12.22
N GLN A 66 1.78 12.08 -11.66
CA GLN A 66 1.16 10.84 -12.11
C GLN A 66 -0.37 10.93 -12.14
N LYS A 67 -0.89 11.49 -13.24
CA LYS A 67 -2.32 11.69 -13.47
C LYS A 67 -3.11 10.37 -13.54
N HIS A 68 -2.47 9.24 -13.79
CA HIS A 68 -3.12 7.91 -13.76
C HIS A 68 -3.76 7.58 -12.39
N ARG A 69 -3.36 8.25 -11.30
CA ARG A 69 -4.02 8.10 -9.97
C ARG A 69 -5.52 8.42 -10.02
N PHE A 70 -5.96 9.32 -10.90
CA PHE A 70 -7.37 9.64 -11.10
C PHE A 70 -8.21 8.45 -11.62
N HIS A 71 -7.59 7.38 -12.13
CA HIS A 71 -8.35 6.17 -12.42
C HIS A 71 -8.99 5.56 -11.18
N SER A 72 -8.44 5.78 -10.00
CA SER A 72 -8.96 5.15 -8.79
C SER A 72 -10.36 5.64 -8.46
N VAL A 73 -10.67 6.92 -8.71
CA VAL A 73 -12.05 7.42 -8.61
C VAL A 73 -12.95 6.86 -9.72
N MET A 74 -12.42 6.64 -10.93
CA MET A 74 -13.19 6.15 -12.07
C MET A 74 -13.54 4.66 -12.00
N PHE A 75 -12.62 3.83 -11.50
CA PHE A 75 -12.69 2.37 -11.61
C PHE A 75 -12.77 1.69 -10.24
N HIS A 76 -11.69 1.69 -9.46
CA HIS A 76 -11.59 0.99 -8.17
C HIS A 76 -10.62 1.70 -7.23
N TYR A 77 -10.83 1.57 -5.92
CA TYR A 77 -9.88 2.06 -4.92
C TYR A 77 -9.97 1.17 -3.67
N CYS A 78 -8.92 0.39 -3.40
CA CYS A 78 -8.72 -0.59 -2.32
C CYS A 78 -9.73 -1.75 -2.27
N ASP A 79 -11.03 -1.48 -2.40
CA ASP A 79 -12.13 -2.42 -2.28
C ASP A 79 -13.06 -2.32 -3.50
N LYS A 80 -13.33 -3.47 -4.15
CA LYS A 80 -14.24 -3.55 -5.30
C LYS A 80 -15.68 -3.16 -4.98
N ARG A 81 -16.09 -3.20 -3.71
CA ARG A 81 -17.45 -2.87 -3.27
C ARG A 81 -17.70 -1.37 -3.24
N PHE A 82 -16.67 -0.53 -3.25
CA PHE A 82 -16.85 0.92 -3.17
C PHE A 82 -17.55 1.47 -4.42
N SER A 83 -18.67 2.13 -4.20
CA SER A 83 -19.32 3.01 -5.17
C SER A 83 -18.39 4.17 -5.58
N ALA A 84 -18.71 4.88 -6.66
CA ALA A 84 -17.91 6.04 -7.06
C ALA A 84 -17.78 7.08 -5.95
N GLN A 85 -18.88 7.30 -5.20
CA GLN A 85 -18.89 8.24 -4.09
C GLN A 85 -17.96 7.79 -2.96
N GLN A 86 -18.05 6.51 -2.57
CA GLN A 86 -17.17 5.95 -1.55
C GLN A 86 -15.71 6.02 -1.99
N ARG A 87 -15.38 5.76 -3.26
CA ARG A 87 -13.99 5.85 -3.74
C ARG A 87 -13.41 7.25 -3.54
N VAL A 88 -14.13 8.31 -3.91
CA VAL A 88 -13.63 9.69 -3.70
C VAL A 88 -13.54 10.02 -2.20
N GLN A 89 -14.54 9.64 -1.40
CA GLN A 89 -14.52 9.87 0.06
C GLN A 89 -13.34 9.18 0.75
N GLN A 90 -13.06 7.91 0.42
CA GLN A 90 -11.93 7.18 1.00
C GLN A 90 -10.58 7.72 0.51
N ILE A 91 -10.49 8.19 -0.74
CA ILE A 91 -9.29 8.88 -1.24
C ILE A 91 -9.04 10.16 -0.43
N GLU A 92 -10.03 11.02 -0.30
CA GLU A 92 -9.93 12.28 0.44
C GLU A 92 -9.56 12.02 1.91
N TYR A 93 -10.28 11.10 2.55
CA TYR A 93 -10.01 10.68 3.92
C TYR A 93 -8.58 10.15 4.08
N SER A 94 -8.13 9.27 3.19
CA SER A 94 -6.78 8.69 3.25
C SER A 94 -5.67 9.75 3.12
N LEU A 95 -5.84 10.73 2.25
CA LEU A 95 -4.87 11.83 2.09
C LEU A 95 -4.84 12.75 3.31
N LEU A 96 -6.01 13.12 3.84
CA LEU A 96 -6.11 13.94 5.06
C LEU A 96 -5.57 13.20 6.29
N GLN A 97 -5.85 11.90 6.42
CA GLN A 97 -5.31 11.11 7.53
C GLN A 97 -3.79 10.97 7.43
N MET A 98 -3.24 10.75 6.24
CA MET A 98 -1.78 10.73 6.08
C MET A 98 -1.15 12.06 6.50
N GLU A 99 -1.74 13.18 6.07
CA GLU A 99 -1.28 14.52 6.46
C GLU A 99 -1.36 14.75 7.98
N ARG A 100 -2.47 14.35 8.60
CA ARG A 100 -2.68 14.47 10.06
C ARG A 100 -1.69 13.62 10.86
N LEU A 101 -1.46 12.38 10.43
CA LEU A 101 -0.70 11.39 11.19
C LEU A 101 0.80 11.55 10.99
N LEU A 102 1.24 11.75 9.75
CA LEU A 102 2.66 11.85 9.41
C LEU A 102 3.20 13.28 9.59
N GLY A 103 2.33 14.29 9.53
CA GLY A 103 2.69 15.70 9.56
C GLY A 103 3.12 16.24 8.20
N GLU A 104 2.87 17.54 7.99
CA GLU A 104 3.05 18.20 6.69
C GLU A 104 4.49 18.08 6.16
N GLU A 105 5.51 18.30 7.00
CA GLU A 105 6.92 18.25 6.60
C GLU A 105 7.29 16.89 6.01
N ARG A 106 6.93 15.81 6.71
CA ARG A 106 7.20 14.45 6.24
C ARG A 106 6.36 14.10 5.03
N CYS A 107 5.11 14.54 4.93
CA CYS A 107 4.35 14.39 3.69
C CYS A 107 5.04 15.09 2.51
N ARG A 108 5.62 16.29 2.70
CA ARG A 108 6.41 16.97 1.66
C ARG A 108 7.64 16.15 1.29
N GLN A 109 8.35 15.57 2.25
CA GLN A 109 9.49 14.67 1.99
C GLN A 109 9.06 13.41 1.21
N LEU A 110 7.96 12.77 1.63
CA LEU A 110 7.38 11.60 0.96
C LEU A 110 7.01 11.92 -0.50
N ILE A 111 6.40 13.09 -0.74
CA ILE A 111 6.06 13.53 -2.09
C ILE A 111 7.30 13.85 -2.90
N ALA A 112 8.30 14.50 -2.32
CA ALA A 112 9.54 14.85 -3.01
C ALA A 112 10.31 13.60 -3.46
N ASN A 113 10.50 12.66 -2.53
CA ASN A 113 11.40 11.51 -2.69
C ASN A 113 10.69 10.22 -3.13
N ASN A 114 9.34 10.21 -3.13
CA ASN A 114 8.48 9.03 -3.24
C ASN A 114 8.57 8.03 -2.09
N SER A 115 9.50 8.19 -1.16
CA SER A 115 9.67 7.29 -0.02
C SER A 115 10.30 7.98 1.21
N ILE A 116 10.08 7.37 2.37
CA ILE A 116 10.73 7.67 3.66
C ILE A 116 11.19 6.34 4.26
N LYS A 117 12.47 6.25 4.64
CA LYS A 117 12.99 5.09 5.38
C LYS A 117 12.44 5.12 6.80
N LEU A 118 11.78 4.05 7.21
CA LEU A 118 11.22 3.90 8.55
C LEU A 118 12.20 3.23 9.50
N ALA A 119 12.90 2.19 9.02
CA ALA A 119 13.85 1.43 9.82
C ALA A 119 14.92 0.76 8.94
N ASP A 120 16.08 0.48 9.54
CA ASP A 120 17.06 -0.46 8.99
C ASP A 120 16.65 -1.89 9.37
N LEU A 121 16.77 -2.83 8.44
CA LEU A 121 16.44 -4.25 8.64
C LEU A 121 17.69 -5.14 8.71
N GLU A 122 18.87 -4.53 8.88
CA GLU A 122 20.19 -5.14 8.78
C GLU A 122 20.51 -5.66 7.37
N ASN A 123 21.77 -6.05 7.15
CA ASN A 123 22.25 -6.68 5.90
C ASN A 123 21.95 -5.86 4.62
N GLY A 124 21.86 -4.53 4.75
CA GLY A 124 21.57 -3.63 3.63
C GLY A 124 20.09 -3.58 3.23
N LEU A 125 19.19 -4.22 4.00
CA LEU A 125 17.74 -4.11 3.83
C LEU A 125 17.19 -2.93 4.64
N GLY A 126 16.13 -2.32 4.14
CA GLY A 126 15.38 -1.29 4.86
C GLY A 126 13.88 -1.42 4.68
N LEU A 127 13.15 -0.87 5.65
CA LEU A 127 11.71 -0.72 5.64
C LEU A 127 11.37 0.71 5.23
N TYR A 128 10.48 0.90 4.26
CA TYR A 128 10.12 2.23 3.77
C TYR A 128 8.61 2.43 3.68
N LEU A 129 8.16 3.63 4.02
CA LEU A 129 6.87 4.18 3.62
C LEU A 129 7.02 4.81 2.24
N ASN A 130 6.13 4.50 1.31
CA ASN A 130 6.23 4.92 -0.08
C ASN A 130 4.92 5.49 -0.59
N LEU A 131 5.02 6.37 -1.59
CA LEU A 131 3.94 6.54 -2.53
C LEU A 131 3.86 5.29 -3.39
N ASN A 132 2.72 4.59 -3.36
CA ASN A 132 2.49 3.42 -4.19
C ASN A 132 2.65 3.83 -5.66
N GLN A 133 3.50 3.13 -6.40
CA GLN A 133 3.79 3.34 -7.82
C GLN A 133 3.36 2.14 -8.69
N ILE A 134 2.92 1.04 -8.07
CA ILE A 134 2.63 -0.23 -8.75
C ILE A 134 1.18 -0.26 -9.22
N ASP A 135 0.22 -0.04 -8.32
CA ASP A 135 -1.20 -0.01 -8.67
C ASP A 135 -2.02 0.89 -7.73
N PHE A 136 -2.50 2.00 -8.28
CA PHE A 136 -3.30 2.99 -7.56
C PHE A 136 -4.67 2.46 -7.11
N TYR A 137 -5.16 1.37 -7.70
CA TYR A 137 -6.37 0.69 -7.23
C TYR A 137 -6.16 -0.06 -5.92
N GLU A 138 -4.92 -0.30 -5.48
CA GLU A 138 -4.61 -0.93 -4.20
C GLU A 138 -4.31 0.10 -3.10
N GLY A 139 -4.47 1.40 -3.39
CA GLY A 139 -4.15 2.49 -2.47
C GLY A 139 -3.01 3.36 -2.99
N TYR A 140 -2.78 4.50 -2.34
CA TYR A 140 -1.73 5.45 -2.75
C TYR A 140 -0.46 5.36 -1.92
N PHE A 141 -0.48 4.58 -0.85
CA PHE A 141 0.65 4.37 0.04
C PHE A 141 1.02 2.89 0.09
N SER A 142 2.30 2.61 0.31
CA SER A 142 2.75 1.25 0.57
C SER A 142 3.88 1.20 1.59
N ILE A 143 3.96 0.08 2.31
CA ILE A 143 5.14 -0.30 3.09
C ILE A 143 5.90 -1.35 2.29
N ASN A 144 7.21 -1.15 2.09
CA ASN A 144 8.01 -2.09 1.33
C ASN A 144 9.28 -2.53 2.08
N ILE A 145 9.84 -3.65 1.63
CA ILE A 145 11.19 -4.10 1.98
C ILE A 145 12.03 -3.99 0.71
N GLN A 146 13.09 -3.20 0.76
CA GLN A 146 14.02 -3.01 -0.35
C GLN A 146 15.47 -3.01 0.15
N ASP A 147 16.41 -3.30 -0.75
CA ASP A 147 17.84 -3.17 -0.46
C ASP A 147 18.39 -1.78 -0.83
N GLY A 148 19.69 -1.58 -0.59
CA GLY A 148 20.43 -0.37 -0.95
C GLY A 148 20.54 -0.08 -2.46
N THR A 149 20.09 -0.98 -3.34
CA THR A 149 20.01 -0.76 -4.80
C THR A 149 18.61 -0.31 -5.24
N GLU A 150 17.72 -0.02 -4.28
CA GLU A 150 16.29 0.28 -4.49
C GLU A 150 15.47 -0.88 -5.07
N GLN A 151 16.04 -2.10 -5.10
CA GLN A 151 15.31 -3.29 -5.50
C GLN A 151 14.26 -3.62 -4.43
N ARG A 152 12.99 -3.45 -4.79
CA ARG A 152 11.84 -3.77 -3.93
C ARG A 152 11.55 -5.27 -3.99
N TYR A 153 11.66 -5.95 -2.85
CA TYR A 153 11.38 -7.39 -2.73
C TYR A 153 9.94 -7.69 -2.36
N TYR A 154 9.40 -6.91 -1.43
CA TYR A 154 8.02 -7.01 -0.98
C TYR A 154 7.39 -5.63 -0.92
N ASP A 155 6.11 -5.55 -1.25
CA ASP A 155 5.31 -4.34 -1.19
C ASP A 155 3.93 -4.66 -0.63
N ALA A 156 3.48 -3.84 0.30
CA ALA A 156 2.14 -3.92 0.87
C ALA A 156 1.44 -2.58 0.73
N SER A 157 0.46 -2.51 -0.17
CA SER A 157 -0.32 -1.30 -0.42
C SER A 157 -1.44 -1.15 0.59
N PHE A 158 -1.65 0.07 1.06
CA PHE A 158 -2.67 0.38 2.06
C PHE A 158 -3.35 1.73 1.80
N ALA A 159 -4.45 1.93 2.50
CA ALA A 159 -5.13 3.21 2.63
C ALA A 159 -5.73 3.34 4.03
N PHE A 160 -5.95 4.57 4.48
CA PHE A 160 -6.84 4.79 5.61
C PHE A 160 -8.27 4.80 5.11
N ILE A 161 -9.16 4.14 5.85
CA ILE A 161 -10.59 4.14 5.58
C ILE A 161 -11.37 4.63 6.80
N GLU A 162 -12.62 5.03 6.57
CA GLU A 162 -13.57 5.44 7.62
C GLU A 162 -13.59 4.45 8.80
N ASN A 163 -13.98 4.95 9.99
CA ASN A 163 -13.88 4.25 11.28
C ASN A 163 -12.44 4.07 11.79
N ASN A 164 -11.53 4.97 11.43
CA ASN A 164 -10.16 5.00 11.93
C ASN A 164 -9.41 3.67 11.70
N GLN A 165 -9.49 3.17 10.47
CA GLN A 165 -8.92 1.88 10.06
C GLN A 165 -7.79 2.05 9.04
N ILE A 166 -6.71 1.29 9.22
CA ILE A 166 -5.69 1.04 8.20
C ILE A 166 -6.12 -0.23 7.45
N LEU A 167 -6.44 -0.10 6.17
CA LEU A 167 -6.77 -1.23 5.30
C LEU A 167 -5.53 -1.65 4.51
N ILE A 168 -5.02 -2.85 4.79
CA ILE A 168 -4.04 -3.51 3.93
C ILE A 168 -4.80 -4.10 2.73
N ALA A 169 -4.64 -3.44 1.58
CA ALA A 169 -5.38 -3.75 0.35
C ALA A 169 -4.62 -4.69 -0.59
N SER A 170 -3.30 -4.80 -0.44
CA SER A 170 -2.50 -5.84 -1.06
C SER A 170 -1.20 -6.08 -0.31
N ILE A 171 -0.68 -7.29 -0.44
CA ILE A 171 0.69 -7.69 -0.11
C ILE A 171 1.21 -8.53 -1.29
N GLN A 172 2.40 -8.19 -1.77
CA GLN A 172 3.04 -8.83 -2.89
C GLN A 172 4.51 -9.10 -2.55
N GLY A 173 5.00 -10.24 -3.02
CA GLY A 173 6.41 -10.65 -2.87
C GLY A 173 7.07 -10.98 -4.21
N PRO A 174 8.30 -11.54 -4.16
CA PRO A 174 9.07 -11.91 -5.33
C PRO A 174 8.28 -12.82 -6.29
N ARG A 175 8.47 -12.61 -7.60
CA ARG A 175 7.84 -13.39 -8.68
C ARG A 175 8.92 -13.87 -9.65
N GLY A 176 8.63 -14.95 -10.37
CA GLY A 176 9.54 -15.53 -11.36
C GLY A 176 10.32 -16.72 -10.82
N GLU A 177 11.24 -17.23 -11.62
CA GLU A 177 11.97 -18.49 -11.35
C GLU A 177 12.80 -18.42 -10.06
N ASN A 178 13.45 -17.28 -9.80
CA ASN A 178 14.30 -17.09 -8.61
C ASN A 178 13.52 -16.71 -7.34
N ALA A 179 12.19 -16.65 -7.39
CA ALA A 179 11.39 -16.15 -6.26
C ALA A 179 11.61 -16.96 -4.97
N ALA A 180 11.71 -18.29 -5.07
CA ALA A 180 11.91 -19.16 -3.91
C ALA A 180 13.26 -18.92 -3.22
N GLU A 181 14.31 -18.69 -4.01
CA GLU A 181 15.66 -18.41 -3.50
C GLU A 181 15.73 -17.04 -2.83
N ILE A 182 15.11 -16.03 -3.44
CA ILE A 182 14.98 -14.69 -2.86
C ILE A 182 14.23 -14.76 -1.52
N VAL A 183 13.09 -15.45 -1.46
CA VAL A 183 12.31 -15.63 -0.22
C VAL A 183 13.16 -16.30 0.86
N LYS A 184 13.90 -17.36 0.51
CA LYS A 184 14.77 -18.09 1.44
C LYS A 184 15.91 -17.21 1.97
N SER A 185 16.54 -16.44 1.08
CA SER A 185 17.62 -15.51 1.42
C SER A 185 17.13 -14.42 2.38
N LEU A 186 16.02 -13.75 2.03
CA LEU A 186 15.43 -12.69 2.86
C LEU A 186 14.96 -13.22 4.21
N THR A 187 14.35 -14.40 4.25
CA THR A 187 13.94 -15.03 5.52
C THR A 187 15.15 -15.31 6.42
N LYS A 188 16.29 -15.69 5.84
CA LYS A 188 17.53 -15.88 6.62
C LYS A 188 18.07 -14.56 7.15
N GLN A 189 18.08 -13.51 6.32
CA GLN A 189 18.56 -12.17 6.70
C GLN A 189 17.68 -11.54 7.79
N LEU A 190 16.37 -11.79 7.75
CA LEU A 190 15.40 -11.34 8.75
C LEU A 190 15.26 -12.31 9.94
N HIS A 191 16.34 -12.99 10.31
CA HIS A 191 16.41 -13.89 11.47
C HIS A 191 15.25 -14.91 11.50
N GLY A 192 15.00 -15.56 10.37
CA GLY A 192 13.94 -16.57 10.21
C GLY A 192 12.51 -16.02 10.19
N MET A 193 12.30 -14.71 10.14
CA MET A 193 10.99 -14.08 9.98
C MET A 193 10.61 -14.07 8.50
N ARG A 194 9.40 -14.52 8.16
CA ARG A 194 8.89 -14.46 6.78
C ARG A 194 8.64 -13.00 6.41
N PRO A 195 9.17 -12.48 5.30
CA PRO A 195 9.07 -11.05 4.97
C PRO A 195 7.63 -10.50 4.90
N MET A 196 6.68 -11.26 4.34
CA MET A 196 5.27 -10.82 4.30
C MET A 196 4.64 -10.71 5.69
N PHE A 197 5.02 -11.60 6.61
CA PHE A 197 4.54 -11.54 8.00
C PHE A 197 5.20 -10.36 8.71
N LEU A 198 6.48 -10.08 8.43
CA LEU A 198 7.15 -8.91 8.99
C LEU A 198 6.42 -7.62 8.59
N LEU A 199 5.98 -7.50 7.33
CA LEU A 199 5.17 -6.36 6.89
C LEU A 199 3.86 -6.23 7.69
N VAL A 200 3.21 -7.35 8.04
CA VAL A 200 2.02 -7.32 8.89
C VAL A 200 2.36 -6.83 10.31
N GLU A 201 3.45 -7.32 10.91
CA GLU A 201 3.91 -6.80 12.21
C GLU A 201 4.24 -5.29 12.13
N CYS A 202 4.81 -4.83 11.01
CA CYS A 202 5.03 -3.40 10.75
C CYS A 202 3.74 -2.60 10.76
N PHE A 203 2.68 -3.12 10.14
CA PHE A 203 1.36 -2.48 10.18
C PHE A 203 0.75 -2.49 11.58
N LYS A 204 1.02 -3.50 12.41
CA LYS A 204 0.57 -3.51 13.81
C LYS A 204 1.22 -2.38 14.60
N TRP A 205 2.54 -2.19 14.49
CA TRP A 205 3.23 -1.07 15.12
C TRP A 205 2.75 0.30 14.61
N LEU A 206 2.53 0.44 13.30
CA LEU A 206 1.94 1.66 12.72
C LEU A 206 0.54 1.93 13.28
N ALA A 207 -0.31 0.90 13.34
CA ALA A 207 -1.65 1.00 13.89
C ALA A 207 -1.64 1.35 15.38
N GLN A 208 -0.70 0.80 16.17
CA GLN A 208 -0.50 1.18 17.57
C GLN A 208 -0.06 2.64 17.71
N HIS A 209 0.96 3.06 16.95
CA HIS A 209 1.51 4.41 16.97
C HIS A 209 0.46 5.47 16.60
N TRP A 210 -0.30 5.22 15.54
CA TRP A 210 -1.37 6.12 15.08
C TRP A 210 -2.72 5.90 15.77
N GLN A 211 -2.80 4.96 16.71
CA GLN A 211 -4.01 4.62 17.47
C GLN A 211 -5.20 4.27 16.54
N MET A 212 -4.95 3.42 15.55
CA MET A 212 -5.90 2.98 14.53
C MET A 212 -6.17 1.48 14.64
N GLN A 213 -7.31 1.06 14.09
CA GLN A 213 -7.58 -0.36 13.88
C GLN A 213 -6.85 -0.86 12.63
N LEU A 214 -6.44 -2.13 12.63
CA LEU A 214 -5.80 -2.75 11.47
C LEU A 214 -6.73 -3.78 10.83
N VAL A 215 -6.97 -3.65 9.52
CA VAL A 215 -7.84 -4.55 8.78
C VAL A 215 -7.22 -5.03 7.46
N GLY A 216 -7.54 -6.26 7.08
CA GLY A 216 -7.09 -6.90 5.84
C GLY A 216 -8.24 -7.08 4.86
N ILE A 217 -7.99 -6.81 3.57
CA ILE A 217 -8.98 -7.00 2.51
C ILE A 217 -9.33 -8.50 2.33
N PRO A 218 -10.61 -8.91 2.35
CA PRO A 218 -10.97 -10.27 1.98
C PRO A 218 -10.58 -10.58 0.55
N HIS A 219 -10.15 -11.82 0.29
CA HIS A 219 -9.60 -12.22 -1.01
C HIS A 219 -10.50 -11.75 -2.16
N HIS A 220 -11.76 -12.16 -2.16
CA HIS A 220 -12.76 -11.87 -3.21
C HIS A 220 -12.90 -10.37 -3.58
N TYR A 221 -12.64 -9.46 -2.65
CA TYR A 221 -12.82 -8.02 -2.85
C TYR A 221 -11.57 -7.27 -3.28
N GLN A 222 -10.43 -7.96 -3.41
CA GLN A 222 -9.21 -7.37 -3.97
C GLN A 222 -9.45 -6.90 -5.41
N THR A 223 -9.01 -5.68 -5.72
CA THR A 223 -9.20 -5.01 -7.02
C THR A 223 -8.59 -5.78 -8.20
N LYS A 224 -7.59 -6.64 -7.95
CA LYS A 224 -6.91 -7.45 -8.96
C LYS A 224 -7.40 -8.87 -9.18
N ILE A 225 -8.38 -9.40 -8.44
CA ILE A 225 -8.93 -10.71 -8.80
C ILE A 225 -9.49 -10.62 -10.22
N ARG A 226 -8.79 -11.28 -11.14
CA ARG A 226 -9.27 -11.57 -12.48
C ARG A 226 -10.08 -12.85 -12.36
N LEU A 227 -11.39 -12.76 -12.60
CA LEU A 227 -12.11 -13.89 -13.16
C LEU A 227 -11.32 -14.27 -14.42
N HIS A 228 -10.89 -15.52 -14.57
CA HIS A 228 -10.21 -16.18 -15.71
C HIS A 228 -8.87 -16.87 -15.34
N GLY A 229 -8.95 -18.16 -15.00
CA GLY A 229 -8.34 -19.25 -15.79
C GLY A 229 -6.82 -19.37 -15.94
N SER A 230 -5.98 -18.56 -15.29
CA SER A 230 -4.52 -18.75 -15.36
C SER A 230 -4.01 -19.59 -14.19
N LYS A 231 -3.31 -20.70 -14.52
CA LYS A 231 -2.59 -21.66 -13.64
C LYS A 231 -1.47 -21.04 -12.76
N LYS A 232 -1.62 -19.81 -12.28
CA LYS A 232 -0.68 -19.19 -11.34
C LYS A 232 -1.24 -19.36 -9.94
N ILE A 233 -0.44 -19.90 -9.04
CA ILE A 233 -0.75 -19.94 -7.62
C ILE A 233 -0.80 -18.49 -7.16
N TYR A 234 -2.01 -17.97 -6.95
CA TYR A 234 -2.23 -16.69 -6.31
C TYR A 234 -2.27 -16.92 -4.81
N MET A 235 -1.68 -15.99 -4.07
CA MET A 235 -1.80 -15.94 -2.61
C MET A 235 -3.27 -15.88 -2.23
N ASN A 236 -3.74 -16.84 -1.41
CA ASN A 236 -5.05 -16.75 -0.80
C ASN A 236 -4.97 -15.76 0.37
N TYR A 237 -5.65 -14.63 0.26
CA TYR A 237 -5.61 -13.58 1.27
C TYR A 237 -6.35 -14.01 2.53
N ASP A 238 -7.44 -14.76 2.40
CA ASP A 238 -8.24 -15.17 3.55
C ASP A 238 -7.45 -16.14 4.44
N GLU A 239 -6.75 -17.12 3.85
CA GLU A 239 -5.81 -17.99 4.57
C GLU A 239 -4.64 -17.18 5.17
N PHE A 240 -4.04 -16.27 4.39
CA PHE A 240 -2.94 -15.45 4.89
C PHE A 240 -3.34 -14.60 6.11
N TRP A 241 -4.53 -14.01 6.11
CA TRP A 241 -5.01 -13.23 7.25
C TRP A 241 -5.24 -14.12 8.47
N GLN A 242 -5.81 -15.32 8.29
CA GLN A 242 -5.94 -16.30 9.38
C GLN A 242 -4.59 -16.70 9.98
N GLU A 243 -3.57 -16.94 9.13
CA GLU A 243 -2.20 -17.24 9.60
C GLU A 243 -1.56 -16.09 10.39
N ASN A 244 -2.01 -14.84 10.18
CA ASN A 244 -1.59 -13.66 10.94
C ASN A 244 -2.51 -13.37 12.14
N GLY A 245 -3.33 -14.34 12.55
CA GLY A 245 -4.21 -14.25 13.71
C GLY A 245 -5.44 -13.37 13.50
N ALA A 246 -5.77 -13.02 12.26
CA ALA A 246 -6.91 -12.17 11.98
C ALA A 246 -8.23 -12.91 12.19
N GLN A 247 -9.21 -12.21 12.74
CA GLN A 247 -10.57 -12.72 12.90
C GLN A 247 -11.48 -12.14 11.81
N ARG A 248 -12.50 -12.90 11.40
CA ARG A 248 -13.45 -12.43 10.40
C ARG A 248 -14.37 -11.38 11.02
N GLY A 249 -14.20 -10.12 10.63
CA GLY A 249 -15.17 -9.05 10.90
C GLY A 249 -16.28 -9.01 9.85
N ASP A 250 -17.20 -8.05 10.00
CA ASP A 250 -18.33 -7.85 9.09
C ASP A 250 -17.88 -7.61 7.63
N LYS A 251 -17.02 -6.60 7.43
CA LYS A 251 -16.55 -6.21 6.08
C LYS A 251 -15.13 -6.65 5.75
N TYR A 252 -14.26 -6.76 6.74
CA TYR A 252 -12.82 -6.98 6.59
C TYR A 252 -12.31 -7.99 7.63
N TRP A 253 -11.12 -8.53 7.40
CA TRP A 253 -10.39 -9.28 8.42
C TRP A 253 -9.85 -8.30 9.46
N GLN A 254 -10.13 -8.53 10.74
CA GLN A 254 -9.61 -7.70 11.83
C GLN A 254 -8.31 -8.30 12.34
N LEU A 255 -7.21 -7.55 12.26
CA LEU A 255 -5.92 -8.01 12.72
C LEU A 255 -5.68 -7.56 14.17
N PRO A 256 -5.15 -8.45 15.04
CA PRO A 256 -4.73 -8.04 16.37
C PRO A 256 -3.52 -7.10 16.26
N LEU A 257 -3.47 -6.10 17.13
CA LEU A 257 -2.35 -5.16 17.17
C LEU A 257 -1.17 -5.67 18.01
N GLN A 258 -1.37 -6.70 18.83
CA GLN A 258 -0.30 -7.29 19.61
C GLN A 258 0.65 -8.07 18.69
N VAL A 259 1.93 -7.71 18.75
CA VAL A 259 3.02 -8.46 18.13
C VAL A 259 3.39 -9.61 19.04
N GLU A 260 3.26 -10.85 18.56
CA GLU A 260 3.52 -12.02 19.39
C GLU A 260 5.04 -12.23 19.58
N GLN A 261 5.48 -12.20 20.83
CA GLN A 261 6.83 -12.57 21.24
C GLN A 261 6.73 -13.68 22.28
N ARG A 262 7.33 -14.83 21.96
CA ARG A 262 7.37 -15.98 22.87
C ARG A 262 8.57 -15.85 23.80
N PRO A 263 8.42 -16.19 25.09
CA PRO A 263 9.55 -16.27 26.00
C PRO A 263 10.66 -17.15 25.42
N LEU A 264 11.92 -16.72 25.58
CA LEU A 264 13.07 -17.43 25.03
C LEU A 264 13.23 -18.83 25.64
N GLU A 265 12.70 -19.02 26.85
CA GLU A 265 12.66 -20.27 27.60
C GLU A 265 11.85 -21.34 26.86
N GLU A 266 10.72 -20.95 26.25
CA GLU A 266 9.83 -21.83 25.47
C GLU A 266 10.40 -22.16 24.08
N ILE A 267 11.35 -21.36 23.60
CA ILE A 267 12.01 -21.58 22.31
C ILE A 267 13.12 -22.63 22.47
N GLN A 268 13.17 -23.61 21.57
CA GLN A 268 14.23 -24.61 21.53
C GLN A 268 15.62 -23.95 21.57
N SER A 269 16.52 -24.44 22.44
CA SER A 269 17.83 -23.84 22.73
C SER A 269 18.60 -23.41 21.47
N LYS A 270 18.68 -24.29 20.46
CA LYS A 270 19.37 -24.02 19.18
C LYS A 270 18.81 -22.84 18.36
N LYS A 271 17.56 -22.42 18.60
CA LYS A 271 16.89 -21.30 17.92
C LYS A 271 16.90 -20.02 18.76
N ARG A 272 17.25 -20.06 20.05
CA ARG A 272 17.16 -18.91 20.97
C ARG A 272 18.01 -17.73 20.51
N SER A 273 19.22 -17.97 20.00
CA SER A 273 20.09 -16.89 19.48
C SER A 273 19.46 -16.15 18.30
N MET A 274 18.86 -16.90 17.36
CA MET A 274 18.15 -16.31 16.22
C MET A 274 16.92 -15.51 16.67
N TYR A 275 16.14 -16.01 17.63
CA TYR A 275 14.98 -15.28 18.17
C TYR A 275 15.36 -14.00 18.92
N ARG A 276 16.48 -13.99 19.65
CA ARG A 276 17.01 -12.76 20.27
C ARG A 276 17.28 -11.68 19.22
N LYS A 277 17.97 -12.03 18.13
CA LYS A 277 18.22 -11.09 17.02
C LYS A 277 16.94 -10.64 16.34
N ARG A 278 15.96 -11.54 16.18
CA ARG A 278 14.63 -11.19 15.66
C ARG A 278 13.93 -10.16 16.53
N TYR A 279 13.95 -10.32 17.85
CA TYR A 279 13.30 -9.37 18.77
C TYR A 279 14.05 -8.04 18.83
N GLN A 280 15.37 -8.03 18.72
CA GLN A 280 16.14 -6.80 18.53
C GLN A 280 15.75 -6.08 17.23
N LEU A 281 15.60 -6.82 16.12
CA LEU A 281 15.11 -6.26 14.86
C LEU A 281 13.69 -5.67 15.03
N PHE A 282 12.81 -6.33 15.79
CA PHE A 282 11.46 -5.82 16.06
C PHE A 282 11.49 -4.50 16.84
N GLU A 283 12.28 -4.42 17.90
CA GLU A 283 12.47 -3.19 18.68
C GLU A 283 13.01 -2.04 17.80
N GLN A 284 13.98 -2.32 16.92
CA GLN A 284 14.52 -1.34 15.97
C GLN A 284 13.46 -0.83 15.01
N ILE A 285 12.63 -1.73 14.46
CA ILE A 285 11.55 -1.35 13.55
C ILE A 285 10.52 -0.49 14.28
N GLU A 286 10.08 -0.91 15.46
CA GLU A 286 9.09 -0.19 16.26
C GLU A 286 9.60 1.23 16.59
N GLN A 287 10.84 1.34 17.05
CA GLN A 287 11.46 2.63 17.35
C GLN A 287 11.62 3.50 16.10
N GLY A 288 11.99 2.90 14.97
CA GLY A 288 12.08 3.56 13.67
C GLY A 288 10.73 4.12 13.22
N ILE A 289 9.66 3.34 13.36
CA ILE A 289 8.29 3.80 13.10
C ILE A 289 7.93 4.97 14.00
N ARG A 290 8.12 4.88 15.32
CA ARG A 290 7.83 5.99 16.25
C ARG A 290 8.61 7.26 15.95
N THR A 291 9.82 7.11 15.44
CA THR A 291 10.72 8.23 15.13
C THR A 291 10.40 8.84 13.77
N ASN A 292 10.00 8.05 12.77
CA ASN A 292 9.86 8.48 11.37
C ASN A 292 8.40 8.58 10.87
N CYS A 293 7.43 8.12 11.65
CA CYS A 293 5.99 8.23 11.38
C CYS A 293 5.22 9.10 12.38
#